data_AF-A0A1F4XEI3-F1
#
_entry.id   AF-A0A1F4XEI3-F1
#
_cell.length_a   1.000
_cell.length_b   1.000
_cell.length_c   1.000
_cell.angle_alpha   90.00
_cell.angle_beta   90.00
_cell.angle_gamma   90.00
#
_symmetry.space_group_name_H-M   'P 1'
#
loop_
_entity.id
_entity.type
_entity.pdbx_description
1 polymer ?
#
loop_
_entity_poly.entity_id
_entity_poly.type
_entity_poly.pdbx_seq_one_letter_code
_entity_poly.pdbx_strand_id
1 'polypeptide(L)'
;MLNLLILKITKFTKIFSVPVLYVFLFRIFSPVLFAGDIDEPTLGQARPLLINIMNWLVFLIGVVFVVVVAYGAWKASTATGDPRGLDSAKSTWSYAIFGLLVVAGFFALYTIISGLFGFKIGFTEIFDGIFDGISELTQIAIPAPAPIDPPSEPPQNIE
;
A
#
# COMPACT_ATOMS: atom_id res chain seq x y z
N MET A 1 -41.06 16.51 23.65
CA MET A 1 -40.74 16.64 22.21
C MET A 1 -39.24 16.60 21.90
N LEU A 2 -38.38 17.22 22.72
CA LEU A 2 -36.92 17.28 22.51
C LEU A 2 -36.22 15.90 22.42
N ASN A 3 -36.52 14.95 23.32
CA ASN A 3 -35.95 13.60 23.30
C ASN A 3 -36.28 12.82 22.01
N LEU A 4 -37.44 13.08 21.41
CA LEU A 4 -37.89 12.39 20.20
C LEU A 4 -37.18 12.93 18.95
N LEU A 5 -36.80 14.21 18.97
CA LEU A 5 -36.01 14.88 17.95
C LEU A 5 -34.54 14.40 17.96
N ILE A 6 -33.91 14.34 19.14
CA ILE A 6 -32.54 13.83 19.32
C ILE A 6 -32.44 12.35 18.90
N LEU A 7 -33.45 11.55 19.22
CA LEU A 7 -33.52 10.14 18.81
C LEU A 7 -33.58 10.00 17.28
N LYS A 8 -34.40 10.82 16.61
CA LYS A 8 -34.50 10.84 15.13
C LYS A 8 -33.19 11.26 14.47
N ILE A 9 -32.53 12.31 14.97
CA ILE A 9 -31.26 12.81 14.43
C ILE A 9 -30.15 11.76 14.60
N THR A 10 -30.05 11.13 15.78
CA THR A 10 -29.05 10.09 16.04
C THR A 10 -29.26 8.84 15.17
N LYS A 11 -30.51 8.43 14.95
CA LYS A 11 -30.84 7.31 14.03
C LYS A 11 -30.48 7.66 12.60
N PHE A 12 -30.81 8.86 12.14
CA PHE A 12 -30.54 9.32 10.78
C PHE A 12 -29.03 9.42 10.48
N THR A 13 -28.26 10.00 11.41
CA THR A 13 -26.79 10.05 11.32
C THR A 13 -26.18 8.65 11.23
N LYS A 14 -26.63 7.68 12.02
CA LYS A 14 -26.13 6.30 11.93
C LYS A 14 -26.53 5.60 10.62
N ILE A 15 -27.77 5.76 10.17
CA ILE A 15 -28.26 5.15 8.92
C ILE A 15 -27.48 5.64 7.70
N PHE A 16 -27.02 6.90 7.69
CA PHE A 16 -26.27 7.46 6.57
C PHE A 16 -24.75 7.27 6.72
N SER A 17 -24.22 7.39 7.94
CA SER A 17 -22.78 7.28 8.21
C SER A 17 -22.23 5.85 7.98
N VAL A 18 -22.98 4.82 8.37
CA VAL A 18 -22.54 3.41 8.25
C VAL A 18 -22.34 2.97 6.79
N PRO A 19 -23.30 3.17 5.85
CA PRO A 19 -23.09 2.79 4.46
C PRO A 19 -22.03 3.66 3.76
N VAL A 20 -21.92 4.95 4.10
CA VAL A 20 -20.85 5.82 3.58
C VAL A 20 -19.48 5.32 4.03
N LEU A 21 -19.33 4.96 5.30
CA LEU A 21 -18.10 4.37 5.82
C LEU A 21 -17.80 3.02 5.15
N TYR A 22 -18.80 2.19 4.92
CA TYR A 22 -18.63 0.90 4.24
C TYR A 22 -18.18 1.07 2.78
N VAL A 23 -18.80 1.98 2.01
CA VAL A 23 -18.39 2.30 0.63
C VAL A 23 -16.99 2.90 0.59
N PHE A 24 -16.66 3.76 1.57
CA PHE A 24 -15.33 4.35 1.70
C PHE A 24 -14.28 3.28 1.99
N LEU A 25 -14.52 2.39 2.96
CA LEU A 25 -13.63 1.27 3.27
C LEU A 25 -13.51 0.32 2.08
N PHE A 26 -14.60 -0.01 1.40
CA PHE A 26 -14.57 -0.82 0.19
C PHE A 26 -13.72 -0.17 -0.91
N ARG A 27 -13.84 1.14 -1.11
CA ARG A 27 -13.05 1.88 -2.11
C ARG A 27 -11.57 1.95 -1.75
N ILE A 28 -11.25 2.04 -0.45
CA ILE A 28 -9.89 1.99 0.06
C ILE A 28 -9.32 0.59 -0.10
N PHE A 29 -10.00 -0.48 0.31
CA PHE A 29 -9.45 -1.85 0.28
C PHE A 29 -9.59 -2.56 -1.08
N SER A 30 -10.40 -2.05 -2.00
CA SER A 30 -10.60 -2.61 -3.34
C SER A 30 -9.29 -2.87 -4.13
N PRO A 31 -8.29 -1.97 -4.17
CA PRO A 31 -7.06 -2.19 -4.94
C PRO A 31 -6.20 -3.36 -4.42
N VAL A 32 -6.33 -3.70 -3.14
CA VAL A 32 -5.60 -4.82 -2.51
C VAL A 32 -6.26 -6.16 -2.83
N LEU A 33 -7.58 -6.15 -3.06
CA LEU A 33 -8.37 -7.37 -3.32
C LEU A 33 -8.37 -7.80 -4.79
N PHE A 34 -8.06 -6.89 -5.72
CA PHE A 34 -7.89 -7.20 -7.14
C PHE A 34 -6.40 -7.29 -7.47
N ALA A 35 -5.76 -8.36 -6.99
CA ALA A 35 -4.57 -8.86 -7.67
C ALA A 35 -5.01 -9.25 -9.09
N GLY A 36 -4.42 -8.64 -10.12
CA GLY A 36 -4.72 -8.99 -11.52
C GLY A 36 -4.50 -10.47 -11.76
N ASP A 37 -5.25 -11.06 -12.70
CA ASP A 37 -5.24 -12.49 -13.02
C ASP A 37 -3.80 -13.03 -13.05
N ILE A 38 -3.46 -13.84 -12.03
CA ILE A 38 -2.17 -14.52 -11.92
C ILE A 38 -2.32 -15.82 -12.68
N ASP A 39 -2.20 -15.75 -14.00
CA ASP A 39 -2.34 -16.92 -14.87
C ASP A 39 -1.16 -17.90 -14.70
N GLU A 40 0.01 -17.44 -14.24
CA GLU A 40 1.17 -18.29 -13.95
C GLU A 40 2.03 -17.74 -12.80
N PRO A 41 2.42 -18.55 -11.79
CA PRO A 41 3.21 -18.09 -10.64
C PRO A 41 4.69 -17.88 -11.02
N THR A 42 4.95 -16.85 -11.82
CA THR A 42 6.29 -16.42 -12.23
C THR A 42 6.73 -15.20 -11.41
N LEU A 43 8.03 -15.12 -11.09
CA LEU A 43 8.60 -14.00 -10.32
C LEU A 43 8.38 -12.63 -11.00
N GLY A 44 8.19 -12.62 -12.32
CA GLY A 44 7.87 -11.41 -13.10
C GLY A 44 6.53 -10.76 -12.73
N GLN A 45 5.52 -11.53 -12.34
CA GLN A 45 4.20 -11.02 -11.94
C GLN A 45 4.15 -10.49 -10.50
N ALA A 46 5.14 -10.79 -9.66
CA ALA A 46 5.21 -10.26 -8.29
C ALA A 46 5.52 -8.76 -8.25
N ARG A 47 6.19 -8.23 -9.28
CA ARG A 47 6.58 -6.81 -9.38
C ARG A 47 5.39 -5.84 -9.40
N PRO A 48 4.40 -5.96 -10.33
CA PRO A 48 3.27 -5.03 -10.36
C PRO A 48 2.41 -5.11 -9.08
N LEU A 49 2.29 -6.29 -8.47
CA LEU A 49 1.59 -6.46 -7.19
C LEU A 49 2.27 -5.68 -6.08
N LEU A 50 3.61 -5.80 -5.95
CA LEU A 50 4.38 -5.09 -4.94
C LEU A 50 4.26 -3.56 -5.11
N ILE A 51 4.37 -3.06 -6.35
CA ILE A 51 4.24 -1.62 -6.64
C ILE A 51 2.87 -1.11 -6.23
N ASN A 52 1.82 -1.85 -6.56
CA ASN A 52 0.45 -1.47 -6.21
C ASN A 52 0.26 -1.44 -4.67
N ILE A 53 0.79 -2.44 -3.95
CA ILE A 53 0.74 -2.49 -2.48
C ILE A 53 1.51 -1.30 -1.87
N MET A 54 2.68 -0.95 -2.39
CA MET A 54 3.47 0.19 -1.89
C MET A 54 2.76 1.53 -2.14
N ASN A 55 2.22 1.74 -3.33
CA ASN A 55 1.44 2.95 -3.65
C ASN A 55 0.21 3.05 -2.73
N TRP A 56 -0.43 1.92 -2.46
CA TRP A 56 -1.55 1.83 -1.54
C TRP A 56 -1.17 2.16 -0.10
N LEU A 57 -0.01 1.70 0.38
CA LEU A 57 0.53 2.04 1.70
C LEU A 57 0.74 3.56 1.86
N VAL A 58 1.32 4.22 0.85
CA VAL A 58 1.53 5.67 0.86
C VAL A 58 0.19 6.42 0.92
N PHE A 59 -0.78 5.96 0.14
CA PHE A 59 -2.14 6.52 0.18
C PHE A 59 -2.79 6.34 1.57
N LEU A 60 -2.64 5.17 2.19
CA LEU A 60 -3.20 4.88 3.51
C LEU A 60 -2.65 5.81 4.59
N ILE A 61 -1.35 6.13 4.54
CA ILE A 61 -0.73 7.10 5.46
C ILE A 61 -1.40 8.47 5.32
N GLY A 62 -1.68 8.91 4.09
CA GLY A 62 -2.40 10.16 3.82
C GLY A 62 -3.82 10.16 4.41
N VAL A 63 -4.55 9.05 4.28
CA VAL A 63 -5.88 8.89 4.88
C VAL A 63 -5.81 8.97 6.41
N VAL A 64 -4.86 8.26 7.03
CA VAL A 64 -4.66 8.30 8.48
C VAL A 64 -4.39 9.73 8.96
N PHE A 65 -3.55 10.48 8.25
CA PHE A 65 -3.27 11.88 8.57
C PHE A 65 -4.56 12.72 8.60
N VAL A 66 -5.39 12.64 7.56
CA VAL A 66 -6.67 13.37 7.50
C VAL A 66 -7.59 12.99 8.66
N VAL A 67 -7.69 11.69 8.97
CA VAL A 67 -8.54 11.20 10.08
C VAL A 67 -8.06 11.74 11.43
N VAL A 68 -6.76 11.72 11.70
CA VAL A 68 -6.21 12.20 12.98
C VAL A 68 -6.42 13.72 13.13
N VAL A 69 -6.21 14.49 12.06
CA VAL A 69 -6.46 15.95 12.08
C VAL A 69 -7.94 16.25 12.29
N ALA A 70 -8.83 15.59 11.54
CA ALA A 70 -10.28 15.76 11.68
C ALA A 70 -10.78 15.36 13.08
N TYR A 71 -10.26 14.26 13.63
CA TYR A 71 -10.58 13.82 14.98
C TYR A 71 -10.10 14.84 16.03
N GLY A 72 -8.90 15.38 15.88
CA GLY A 72 -8.39 16.43 16.76
C GLY A 72 -9.23 17.72 16.68
N ALA A 73 -9.66 18.11 15.48
CA ALA A 73 -10.52 19.28 15.27
C ALA A 73 -11.89 19.11 15.94
N TRP A 74 -12.53 17.96 15.72
CA TRP A 74 -13.81 17.62 16.36
C TRP A 74 -13.68 17.66 17.89
N LYS A 75 -12.63 17.03 18.43
CA LYS A 75 -12.34 16.98 19.86
C LYS A 75 -12.14 18.39 20.46
N ALA A 76 -11.43 19.27 19.77
CA ALA A 76 -11.26 20.66 20.17
C ALA A 76 -12.60 21.42 20.19
N SER A 77 -13.44 21.23 19.17
CA SER A 77 -14.76 21.87 19.09
C SER A 77 -15.71 21.41 20.19
N THR A 78 -15.64 20.15 20.61
CA THR A 78 -16.51 19.59 21.67
C THR A 78 -16.06 19.89 23.10
N ALA A 79 -14.85 20.43 23.30
CA ALA A 79 -14.29 20.64 24.64
C ALA A 79 -15.10 21.63 25.51
N THR A 80 -15.97 22.48 24.93
CA THR A 80 -16.91 23.36 25.65
C THR A 80 -16.24 24.19 26.79
N GLY A 81 -14.97 24.54 26.63
CA GLY A 81 -14.19 25.29 27.63
C GLY A 81 -13.51 24.45 28.71
N ASP A 82 -13.62 23.12 28.70
CA ASP A 82 -12.82 22.25 29.57
C ASP A 82 -11.33 22.28 29.14
N PRO A 83 -10.42 22.75 30.01
CA PRO A 83 -9.00 22.81 29.70
C PRO A 83 -8.42 21.42 29.38
N ARG A 84 -8.93 20.35 30.01
CA ARG A 84 -8.42 18.99 29.76
C ARG A 84 -8.78 18.50 28.36
N GLY A 85 -10.01 18.75 27.90
CA GLY A 85 -10.46 18.44 26.55
C GLY A 85 -9.63 19.16 25.48
N LEU A 86 -9.35 20.44 25.70
CA LEU A 86 -8.55 21.25 24.77
C LEU A 86 -7.09 20.81 24.71
N ASP A 87 -6.45 20.54 25.85
CA ASP A 87 -5.05 20.09 25.86
C ASP A 87 -4.87 18.72 25.21
N SER A 88 -5.85 17.84 25.40
CA SER A 88 -5.85 16.55 24.75
C SER A 88 -6.07 16.64 23.23
N ALA A 89 -6.77 17.66 22.73
CA ALA A 89 -6.89 17.92 21.29
C ALA A 89 -5.59 18.48 20.68
N LYS A 90 -4.92 19.40 21.39
CA LYS A 90 -3.60 19.92 20.99
C LYS A 90 -2.58 18.80 20.85
N SER A 91 -2.53 17.87 21.80
CA SER A 91 -1.63 16.72 21.73
C SER A 91 -1.87 15.86 20.49
N THR A 92 -3.13 15.62 20.13
CA THR A 92 -3.49 14.90 18.88
C THR A 92 -2.99 15.63 17.63
N TRP A 93 -3.12 16.96 17.57
CA TRP A 93 -2.60 17.76 16.47
C TRP A 93 -1.07 17.72 16.40
N SER A 94 -0.39 17.81 17.54
CA SER A 94 1.06 17.68 17.61
C SER A 94 1.53 16.36 17.02
N TYR A 95 0.89 15.23 17.38
CA TYR A 95 1.23 13.93 16.81
C TYR A 95 1.00 13.87 15.30
N ALA A 96 -0.07 14.47 14.79
CA ALA A 96 -0.31 14.54 13.35
C ALA A 96 0.80 15.34 12.63
N ILE A 97 1.23 16.46 13.21
CA ILE A 97 2.29 17.30 12.67
C ILE A 97 3.64 16.57 12.70
N PHE A 98 3.97 15.89 13.80
CA PHE A 98 5.18 15.07 13.88
C PHE A 98 5.18 13.94 12.85
N GLY A 99 4.05 13.26 12.66
CA GLY A 99 3.91 12.25 11.61
C GLY A 99 4.13 12.83 10.22
N LEU A 100 3.54 13.98 9.92
CA LEU A 100 3.75 14.68 8.65
C LEU A 100 5.21 15.09 8.45
N LEU A 101 5.86 15.60 9.49
CA LEU A 101 7.28 15.97 9.46
C LEU A 101 8.19 14.78 9.16
N VAL A 102 7.92 13.61 9.74
CA VAL A 102 8.68 12.39 9.45
C VAL A 102 8.54 12.00 7.98
N VAL A 103 7.32 12.01 7.45
CA VAL A 103 7.08 11.66 6.03
C VAL A 103 7.74 12.67 5.10
N ALA A 104 7.56 13.97 5.35
CA ALA A 104 8.20 15.03 4.57
C ALA A 104 9.74 14.96 4.66
N GLY A 105 10.28 14.70 5.84
CA GLY A 105 11.71 14.51 6.08
C GLY A 105 12.27 13.31 5.32
N PHE A 106 11.53 12.19 5.28
CA PHE A 106 11.89 11.03 4.47
C PHE A 106 11.98 11.38 2.98
N PHE A 107 10.97 12.05 2.41
CA PHE A 107 11.00 12.48 1.00
C PHE A 107 12.11 13.49 0.71
N ALA A 108 12.41 14.39 1.65
CA ALA A 108 13.51 15.33 1.54
C ALA A 108 14.87 14.60 1.50
N LEU A 109 15.11 13.69 2.44
CA LEU A 109 16.31 12.85 2.46
C LEU A 109 16.43 12.01 1.18
N TYR A 110 15.34 11.39 0.75
CA TYR A 110 15.26 10.62 -0.49
C TYR A 110 15.72 11.44 -1.71
N THR A 111 15.22 12.68 -1.81
CA THR A 111 15.55 13.60 -2.91
C THR A 111 17.03 14.00 -2.88
N ILE A 112 17.58 14.27 -1.68
CA ILE A 112 18.99 14.63 -1.52
C ILE A 112 19.89 13.46 -1.89
N ILE A 113 19.58 12.25 -1.42
CA ILE A 113 20.39 11.06 -1.68
C ILE A 113 20.34 10.71 -3.17
N SER A 114 19.15 10.64 -3.78
CA SER A 114 19.02 10.36 -5.22
C SER A 114 19.71 11.42 -6.10
N GLY A 115 19.64 12.69 -5.70
CA GLY A 115 20.36 13.78 -6.39
C GLY A 115 21.87 13.68 -6.24
N LEU A 116 22.38 13.29 -5.07
CA LEU A 116 23.81 13.18 -4.79
C LEU A 116 24.46 12.03 -5.57
N PHE A 117 23.77 10.90 -5.66
CA PHE A 117 24.30 9.70 -6.31
C PHE A 117 24.06 9.69 -7.84
N GLY A 118 23.21 10.56 -8.37
CA GLY A 118 22.97 10.65 -9.82
C GLY A 118 22.18 9.47 -10.40
N PHE A 119 21.78 8.52 -9.56
CA PHE A 119 20.79 7.50 -9.87
C PHE A 119 19.55 7.77 -9.03
N LYS A 120 18.37 7.72 -9.68
CA LYS A 120 17.13 7.54 -8.92
C LYS A 120 17.30 6.22 -8.16
N ILE A 121 17.05 6.26 -6.86
CA ILE A 121 16.95 5.06 -6.06
C ILE A 121 15.46 4.77 -6.03
N GLY A 122 14.89 4.29 -7.12
CA GLY A 122 13.54 3.80 -7.12
C GLY A 122 13.47 2.57 -6.22
N PHE A 123 12.51 2.51 -5.31
CA PHE A 123 12.23 1.27 -4.59
C PHE A 123 11.98 0.13 -5.59
N THR A 124 11.34 0.43 -6.72
CA THR A 124 11.17 -0.51 -7.83
C THR A 124 12.50 -1.01 -8.38
N GLU A 125 13.44 -0.12 -8.65
CA GLU A 125 14.75 -0.44 -9.24
C GLU A 125 15.61 -1.32 -8.31
N ILE A 126 15.53 -1.09 -6.98
CA ILE A 126 16.20 -1.94 -5.99
C ILE A 126 15.63 -3.36 -6.04
N PHE A 127 14.31 -3.49 -6.00
CA PHE A 127 13.65 -4.81 -5.98
C PHE A 127 13.79 -5.52 -7.32
N ASP A 128 13.77 -4.76 -8.41
CA ASP A 128 14.02 -5.25 -9.75
C ASP A 128 15.39 -5.94 -9.83
N GLY A 129 16.45 -5.26 -9.35
CA GLY A 129 17.78 -5.85 -9.30
C GLY A 129 17.87 -7.12 -8.44
N ILE A 130 17.12 -7.18 -7.33
CA ILE A 130 17.07 -8.38 -6.46
C ILE A 130 16.37 -9.54 -7.17
N PHE A 131 15.22 -9.29 -7.79
CA PHE A 131 14.46 -10.33 -8.49
C PHE A 131 15.19 -10.84 -9.73
N ASP A 132 15.84 -9.95 -10.48
CA ASP A 132 16.65 -10.33 -11.64
C ASP A 132 17.80 -11.24 -11.22
N GLY A 133 18.53 -10.88 -10.15
CA GLY A 133 19.59 -11.73 -9.60
C GLY A 133 19.10 -13.11 -9.14
N ILE A 134 17.92 -13.20 -8.52
CA ILE A 134 17.33 -14.50 -8.12
C ILE A 134 16.95 -15.36 -9.33
N SER A 135 16.44 -14.73 -10.40
CA SER A 135 16.06 -15.42 -11.62
C SER A 135 17.27 -16.03 -12.35
N GLU A 136 18.40 -15.31 -12.35
CA GLU A 136 19.65 -15.78 -12.92
C GLU A 136 20.19 -17.00 -12.16
N LEU A 137 20.15 -16.95 -10.82
CA LEU A 137 20.59 -18.06 -9.96
C LEU A 137 19.70 -19.32 -10.10
N THR A 138 18.41 -19.16 -10.37
CA THR A 138 17.50 -20.30 -10.55
C THR A 138 17.65 -20.96 -11.92
N GLN A 139 18.02 -20.21 -12.97
CA GLN A 139 18.33 -20.78 -14.28
C GLN A 139 19.63 -21.59 -14.31
N ILE A 140 20.61 -21.26 -13.46
CA ILE A 140 21.85 -22.05 -13.31
C ILE A 140 21.59 -23.38 -12.58
N ALA A 141 20.56 -23.45 -11.73
CA ALA A 141 20.26 -24.64 -10.93
C ALA A 141 19.40 -25.70 -11.65
N ILE A 142 18.78 -25.37 -12.79
CA ILE A 142 18.05 -26.32 -13.64
C ILE A 142 18.78 -26.37 -14.98
N PRO A 143 19.75 -27.29 -15.18
CA PRO A 143 20.28 -27.51 -16.53
C PRO A 143 19.10 -27.85 -17.44
N ALA A 144 19.05 -27.23 -18.62
CA ALA A 144 18.11 -27.62 -19.66
C ALA A 144 18.12 -29.15 -19.77
N PRO A 145 16.96 -29.83 -19.84
CA PRO A 145 16.93 -31.27 -20.08
C PRO A 145 17.86 -31.54 -21.26
N ALA A 146 18.87 -32.39 -21.07
CA ALA A 146 19.79 -32.74 -22.14
C ALA A 146 18.93 -33.08 -23.38
N PRO A 147 19.29 -32.58 -24.57
CA PRO A 147 18.61 -32.99 -25.79
C PRO A 147 18.49 -34.51 -25.76
N ILE A 148 17.27 -35.03 -25.74
CA ILE A 148 17.05 -36.46 -25.89
C ILE A 148 17.48 -36.70 -27.33
N ASP A 149 18.68 -37.23 -27.53
CA ASP A 149 19.11 -37.67 -28.85
C ASP A 149 17.97 -38.51 -29.44
N PRO A 150 17.47 -38.20 -30.65
CA PRO A 150 16.46 -39.03 -31.29
C PRO A 150 16.96 -40.48 -31.29
N PRO A 151 16.10 -41.48 -31.05
CA PRO A 151 16.52 -42.87 -31.02
C PRO A 151 17.34 -43.17 -32.27
N SER A 152 18.57 -43.67 -32.10
CA SER A 152 19.46 -44.04 -33.21
C SER A 152 18.66 -44.87 -34.21
N GLU A 153 18.43 -44.33 -35.42
CA GLU A 153 17.71 -45.05 -36.47
C GLU A 153 18.36 -46.42 -36.68
N PRO A 154 17.58 -47.51 -36.74
CA PRO A 154 18.11 -48.82 -37.09
C PRO A 154 18.79 -48.73 -38.46
N PRO A 155 19.90 -49.45 -38.68
CA PRO A 155 20.61 -49.40 -39.95
C PRO A 155 19.63 -49.70 -41.09
N GLN A 156 19.45 -48.71 -41.97
CA GLN A 156 18.71 -48.86 -43.22
C GLN A 156 19.44 -49.94 -44.01
N ASN A 157 18.85 -51.14 -44.10
CA ASN A 157 19.32 -52.20 -44.97
C ASN A 157 19.23 -51.69 -46.41
N ILE A 158 20.39 -51.50 -47.03
CA ILE A 158 20.51 -51.23 -48.45
C ILE A 158 20.25 -52.57 -49.16
N GLU A 159 19.17 -52.65 -49.93
CA GLU A 159 18.92 -53.74 -50.90
C GLU A 159 20.00 -53.80 -51.98
#